data_AF-A0A1Q3ZET3-F1
#
_entry.id   AF-A0A1Q3ZET3-F1
#
_cell.length_a   1.000
_cell.length_b   1.000
_cell.length_c   1.000
_cell.angle_alpha   90.00
_cell.angle_beta   90.00
_cell.angle_gamma   90.00
#
_symmetry.space_group_name_H-M   'P 1'
#
loop_
_entity.id
_entity.type
_entity.pdbx_description
1 polymer ?
#
loop_
_entity_poly.entity_id
_entity_poly.type
_entity_poly.pdbx_seq_one_letter_code
_entity_poly.pdbx_strand_id
1 'polypeptide(L)'
;MKKFLCFLSSALFLGSCNDARLETSVPKDIIPVDTMIMVMSDVLLMENALQRDYPQLVSQVDIVKNSGDSILQSYSLNFDRYKRSFEYYAFYQDTMNYIYDRMSDRITIQMNESE
;
A
#
# COMPACT_ATOMS: atom_id res chain seq x y z
N MET A 1 -6.75 1.76 -53.33
CA MET A 1 -5.96 2.23 -52.17
C MET A 1 -6.64 1.94 -50.82
N LYS A 2 -7.29 0.77 -50.65
CA LYS A 2 -7.92 0.36 -49.35
C LYS A 2 -7.12 -0.74 -48.63
N LYS A 3 -6.24 -1.46 -49.34
CA LYS A 3 -5.45 -2.59 -48.81
C LYS A 3 -4.24 -2.14 -47.98
N PHE A 4 -3.76 -0.91 -48.17
CA PHE A 4 -2.62 -0.36 -47.41
C PHE A 4 -3.02 0.17 -46.03
N LEU A 5 -4.30 0.53 -45.84
CA LEU A 5 -4.80 1.05 -44.56
C LEU A 5 -4.94 -0.05 -43.49
N CYS A 6 -5.16 -1.31 -43.90
CA CYS A 6 -5.24 -2.44 -42.97
C CYS A 6 -3.87 -2.84 -42.42
N PHE A 7 -2.79 -2.66 -43.19
CA PHE A 7 -1.44 -3.03 -42.76
C PHE A 7 -0.90 -2.08 -41.68
N LEU A 8 -1.30 -0.81 -41.71
CA LEU A 8 -0.88 0.20 -40.73
C LEU A 8 -1.57 0.03 -39.37
N SER A 9 -2.77 -0.57 -39.34
CA SER A 9 -3.51 -0.85 -38.09
C SER A 9 -2.91 -2.03 -37.31
N SER A 10 -2.29 -2.99 -38.00
CA SER A 10 -1.72 -4.19 -37.36
C SER A 10 -0.34 -3.97 -36.71
N ALA A 11 0.34 -2.86 -37.04
CA ALA A 11 1.67 -2.55 -36.49
C ALA A 11 1.62 -1.84 -35.12
N LEU A 12 0.45 -1.35 -34.70
CA LEU A 12 0.27 -0.60 -33.45
C LEU A 12 0.09 -1.48 -32.19
N PHE A 13 -0.01 -2.80 -32.35
CA PHE A 13 -0.26 -3.73 -31.23
C PHE A 13 0.98 -4.47 -30.71
N LEU A 14 2.17 -4.25 -31.28
CA LEU A 14 3.39 -4.96 -30.86
C LEU A 14 4.26 -4.18 -29.86
N GLY A 15 3.83 -3.01 -29.39
CA GLY A 15 4.43 -2.30 -28.26
C GLY A 15 4.01 -2.84 -26.89
N SER A 16 3.81 -4.15 -26.78
CA SER A 16 3.48 -4.83 -25.52
C SER A 16 4.52 -4.45 -24.47
N CYS A 17 4.03 -4.07 -23.28
CA CYS A 17 4.79 -3.71 -22.09
C CYS A 17 6.16 -4.39 -22.06
N ASN A 18 7.20 -3.60 -22.25
CA ASN A 18 8.51 -3.96 -21.74
C ASN A 18 8.32 -4.07 -20.22
N ASP A 19 8.20 -5.30 -19.70
CA ASP A 19 8.31 -5.61 -18.28
C ASP A 19 9.78 -5.35 -17.91
N ALA A 20 10.16 -4.08 -17.97
CA ALA A 20 11.35 -3.56 -17.36
C ALA A 20 11.08 -3.65 -15.86
N ARG A 21 11.17 -4.87 -15.34
CA ARG A 21 11.58 -5.11 -13.97
C ARG A 21 12.95 -4.47 -13.88
N LEU A 22 12.93 -3.16 -13.63
CA LEU A 22 14.04 -2.45 -13.04
C LEU A 22 14.36 -3.28 -11.81
N GLU A 23 15.41 -4.09 -11.89
CA GLU A 23 16.12 -4.61 -10.73
C GLU A 23 16.70 -3.39 -10.00
N THR A 24 15.84 -2.52 -9.48
CA THR A 24 16.19 -1.66 -8.37
C THR A 24 16.44 -2.63 -7.23
N SER A 25 17.72 -2.85 -6.95
CA SER A 25 18.21 -3.61 -5.79
C SER A 25 17.24 -3.46 -4.63
N VAL A 26 16.62 -4.57 -4.20
CA VAL A 26 15.70 -4.60 -3.05
C VAL A 26 16.37 -3.81 -1.93
N PRO A 27 15.76 -2.72 -1.44
CA PRO A 27 16.36 -1.94 -0.37
C PRO A 27 16.69 -2.87 0.80
N LYS A 28 17.89 -2.77 1.39
CA LYS A 28 18.34 -3.73 2.43
C LYS A 28 17.50 -3.71 3.71
N ASP A 29 16.62 -2.72 3.85
CA ASP A 29 15.86 -2.41 5.06
C ASP A 29 14.34 -2.41 4.83
N ILE A 30 13.85 -3.24 3.90
CA ILE A 30 12.42 -3.40 3.67
C ILE A 30 11.77 -4.08 4.88
N ILE A 31 10.61 -3.55 5.30
CA ILE A 31 9.76 -4.18 6.31
C ILE A 31 9.20 -5.47 5.74
N PRO A 32 9.32 -6.62 6.42
CA PRO A 32 8.74 -7.88 5.95
C PRO A 32 7.23 -7.75 5.67
N VAL A 33 6.72 -8.51 4.69
CA VAL A 33 5.31 -8.46 4.26
C VAL A 33 4.35 -8.64 5.44
N ASP A 34 4.59 -9.62 6.31
CA ASP A 34 3.75 -9.88 7.48
C ASP A 34 3.73 -8.69 8.44
N THR A 35 4.88 -8.06 8.67
CA THR A 35 4.99 -6.84 9.50
C THR A 35 4.29 -5.66 8.84
N MET A 36 4.38 -5.52 7.52
CA MET A 36 3.69 -4.47 6.78
C MET A 36 2.16 -4.61 6.91
N ILE A 37 1.64 -5.84 6.78
CA ILE A 37 0.21 -6.13 6.98
C ILE A 37 -0.23 -5.71 8.38
N MET A 38 0.52 -6.10 9.42
CA MET A 38 0.19 -5.74 10.81
C MET A 38 0.18 -4.23 11.04
N VAL A 39 1.22 -3.53 10.60
CA VAL A 39 1.37 -2.08 10.78
C VAL A 39 0.27 -1.31 10.04
N MET A 40 0.03 -1.64 8.77
CA MET A 40 -1.00 -0.96 7.97
C MET A 40 -2.40 -1.18 8.57
N SER A 41 -2.67 -2.38 9.05
CA SER A 41 -3.94 -2.70 9.70
C SER A 41 -4.15 -1.86 10.97
N ASP A 42 -3.12 -1.75 11.82
CA ASP A 42 -3.22 -0.97 13.06
C ASP A 42 -3.35 0.53 12.81
N VAL A 43 -2.63 1.06 11.81
CA VAL A 43 -2.78 2.46 11.38
C VAL A 43 -4.22 2.73 10.95
N LEU A 44 -4.79 1.88 10.09
CA LEU A 44 -6.15 2.08 9.60
C LEU A 44 -7.21 1.93 10.71
N LEU A 45 -7.03 0.99 11.64
CA LEU A 45 -7.92 0.86 12.81
C LEU A 45 -7.87 2.10 13.71
N MET A 46 -6.68 2.65 13.94
CA MET A 46 -6.52 3.88 14.69
C MET A 46 -7.17 5.07 13.97
N GLU A 47 -6.96 5.21 12.65
CA GLU A 47 -7.61 6.26 11.86
C GLU A 47 -9.13 6.16 11.93
N ASN A 48 -9.68 4.96 11.81
CA ASN A 48 -11.11 4.70 11.96
C ASN A 48 -11.63 5.04 13.36
N ALA A 49 -10.88 4.68 14.41
CA ALA A 49 -11.23 5.03 15.79
C ALA A 49 -11.22 6.55 16.01
N LEU A 50 -10.19 7.24 15.53
CA LEU A 50 -10.12 8.70 15.57
C LEU A 50 -11.28 9.35 14.80
N GLN A 51 -11.62 8.82 13.63
CA GLN A 51 -12.73 9.35 12.82
C GLN A 51 -14.08 9.15 13.49
N ARG A 52 -14.29 8.01 14.15
CA ARG A 52 -15.54 7.73 14.87
C ARG A 52 -15.67 8.59 16.13
N ASP A 53 -14.61 8.66 16.94
CA ASP A 53 -14.66 9.25 18.27
C ASP A 53 -14.41 10.77 18.23
N TYR A 54 -13.65 11.24 17.23
CA TYR A 54 -13.22 12.63 17.09
C TYR A 54 -13.23 13.09 15.61
N PRO A 55 -14.37 13.10 14.91
CA PRO A 55 -14.44 13.44 13.49
C PRO A 55 -13.88 14.85 13.17
N GLN A 56 -13.99 15.79 14.11
CA GLN A 56 -13.41 17.14 13.99
C GLN A 56 -11.88 17.16 14.01
N LEU A 57 -11.24 16.16 14.63
CA LEU A 57 -9.78 16.07 14.76
C LEU A 57 -9.12 15.40 13.56
N VAL A 58 -9.84 14.63 12.75
CA VAL A 58 -9.28 14.01 11.53
C VAL A 58 -8.82 15.05 10.52
N SER A 59 -9.43 16.24 10.51
CA SER A 59 -8.96 17.37 9.70
C SER A 59 -7.61 17.94 10.16
N GLN A 60 -7.14 17.55 11.36
CA GLN A 60 -5.87 17.98 11.93
C GLN A 60 -4.78 16.96 11.59
N VAL A 61 -4.07 17.24 10.50
CA VAL A 61 -2.97 16.43 9.95
C VAL A 61 -1.97 16.00 11.02
N ASP A 62 -1.66 16.86 12.00
CA ASP A 62 -0.69 16.58 13.05
C ASP A 62 -1.14 15.48 14.02
N ILE A 63 -2.44 15.40 14.35
CA ILE A 63 -2.97 14.37 15.26
C ILE A 63 -2.90 13.00 14.60
N VAL A 64 -3.33 12.92 13.34
CA VAL A 64 -3.27 11.68 12.54
C VAL A 64 -1.81 11.24 12.37
N LYS A 65 -0.92 12.18 12.05
CA LYS A 65 0.51 11.90 11.91
C LYS A 65 1.15 11.41 13.21
N ASN A 66 0.94 12.09 14.34
CA ASN A 66 1.53 11.71 15.63
C ASN A 66 1.02 10.35 16.11
N SER A 67 -0.26 10.04 15.84
CA SER A 67 -0.86 8.76 16.19
C SER A 67 -0.29 7.64 15.31
N GLY A 68 -0.10 7.90 14.01
CA GLY A 68 0.62 7.00 13.10
C GLY A 68 2.06 6.75 13.53
N ASP A 69 2.80 7.78 13.91
CA ASP A 69 4.18 7.65 14.40
C ASP A 69 4.26 6.78 15.67
N SER A 70 3.28 6.91 16.57
CA SER A 70 3.20 6.09 17.79
C SER A 70 3.00 4.60 17.46
N ILE A 71 2.20 4.29 16.43
CA ILE A 71 2.03 2.92 15.94
C ILE A 71 3.33 2.41 15.33
N LEU A 72 3.98 3.18 14.46
CA LEU A 72 5.26 2.76 13.86
C LEU A 72 6.31 2.44 14.93
N GLN A 73 6.37 3.24 15.99
CA GLN A 73 7.28 3.01 17.11
C GLN A 73 6.99 1.71 17.86
N SER A 74 5.73 1.28 18.01
CA SER A 74 5.39 0.01 18.67
C SER A 74 5.95 -1.21 17.91
N TYR A 75 6.14 -1.07 16.59
CA TYR A 75 6.79 -2.06 15.73
C TYR A 75 8.31 -1.85 15.58
N SER A 76 8.91 -0.93 16.34
CA SER A 76 10.32 -0.52 16.17
C SER A 76 10.64 -0.02 14.74
N LEU A 77 9.68 0.67 14.13
CA LEU A 77 9.79 1.26 12.81
C LEU A 77 9.85 2.79 12.90
N ASN A 78 10.42 3.39 11.86
CA ASN A 78 10.32 4.82 11.62
C ASN A 78 9.57 5.07 10.31
N PHE A 79 9.06 6.29 10.16
CA PHE A 79 8.28 6.69 9.00
C PHE A 79 9.04 6.52 7.68
N ASP A 80 10.33 6.82 7.64
CA ASP A 80 11.12 6.71 6.41
C ASP A 80 11.24 5.25 5.93
N ARG A 81 11.45 4.31 6.85
CA ARG A 81 11.51 2.88 6.56
C ARG A 81 10.14 2.36 6.13
N TYR A 82 9.07 2.80 6.78
CA TYR A 82 7.70 2.51 6.39
C TYR A 82 7.41 2.97 4.97
N LYS A 83 7.66 4.25 4.68
CA LYS A 83 7.45 4.88 3.36
C LYS A 83 8.22 4.16 2.26
N ARG A 84 9.52 3.89 2.44
CA ARG A 84 10.32 3.16 1.44
C ARG A 84 9.81 1.75 1.20
N SER A 85 9.34 1.07 2.25
CA SER A 85 8.81 -0.29 2.14
C SER A 85 7.46 -0.30 1.42
N PHE A 86 6.60 0.66 1.73
CA PHE A 86 5.33 0.85 1.04
C PHE A 86 5.54 1.17 -0.45
N GLU A 87 6.44 2.10 -0.77
CA GLU A 87 6.80 2.45 -2.15
C GLU A 87 7.37 1.25 -2.90
N TYR A 88 8.24 0.46 -2.26
CA TYR A 88 8.76 -0.78 -2.84
C TYR A 88 7.62 -1.74 -3.19
N TYR A 89 6.73 -2.04 -2.24
CA TYR A 89 5.61 -2.95 -2.51
C TYR A 89 4.64 -2.40 -3.56
N ALA A 90 4.48 -1.08 -3.66
CA ALA A 90 3.61 -0.45 -4.65
C ALA A 90 4.06 -0.72 -6.11
N PHE A 91 5.35 -1.00 -6.33
CA PHE A 91 5.85 -1.44 -7.64
C PHE A 91 5.49 -2.89 -7.98
N TYR A 92 5.21 -3.74 -6.98
CA TYR A 92 4.88 -5.15 -7.16
C TYR A 92 3.39 -5.39 -6.90
N GLN A 93 2.57 -5.20 -7.93
CA GLN A 93 1.11 -5.22 -7.83
C GLN A 93 0.57 -6.47 -7.10
N ASP A 94 1.06 -7.67 -7.43
CA ASP A 94 0.61 -8.91 -6.77
C ASP A 94 0.91 -8.92 -5.27
N THR A 95 2.09 -8.42 -4.88
CA THR A 95 2.48 -8.33 -3.47
C THR A 95 1.66 -7.29 -2.73
N MET A 96 1.41 -6.13 -3.35
CA MET A 96 0.59 -5.09 -2.73
C MET A 96 -0.88 -5.50 -2.60
N ASN A 97 -1.43 -6.17 -3.61
CA ASN A 97 -2.79 -6.73 -3.54
C ASN A 97 -2.88 -7.75 -2.40
N TYR A 98 -1.89 -8.64 -2.28
CA TYR A 98 -1.84 -9.57 -1.16
C TYR A 98 -1.81 -8.84 0.20
N ILE A 99 -1.00 -7.79 0.34
CA ILE A 99 -0.96 -7.00 1.58
C ILE A 99 -2.34 -6.40 1.90
N TYR A 100 -3.02 -5.81 0.90
CA TYR A 100 -4.34 -5.22 1.09
C TYR A 100 -5.42 -6.24 1.44
N ASP A 101 -5.45 -7.38 0.76
CA ASP A 101 -6.41 -8.46 1.04
C ASP A 101 -6.26 -8.97 2.48
N ARG A 102 -5.02 -9.24 2.90
CA ARG A 102 -4.74 -9.73 4.26
C ARG A 102 -4.99 -8.68 5.33
N MET A 103 -4.74 -7.41 5.04
CA MET A 103 -5.09 -6.29 5.92
C MET A 103 -6.61 -6.21 6.10
N SER A 104 -7.38 -6.30 5.01
CA SER A 104 -8.85 -6.27 5.03
C SER A 104 -9.44 -7.43 5.83
N ASP A 105 -8.91 -8.65 5.63
CA ASP A 105 -9.28 -9.83 6.41
C ASP A 105 -9.08 -9.59 7.91
N ARG A 106 -7.91 -9.10 8.31
CA ARG A 106 -7.56 -8.85 9.72
C ARG A 106 -8.50 -7.82 10.35
N ILE A 107 -8.74 -6.71 9.66
CA ILE A 107 -9.63 -5.64 10.15
C ILE A 107 -11.04 -6.18 10.34
N THR A 108 -11.56 -6.93 9.36
CA THR A 108 -12.89 -7.54 9.44
C THR A 108 -13.01 -8.46 10.65
N ILE A 109 -12.01 -9.31 10.89
CA ILE A 109 -11.98 -10.19 12.06
C ILE A 109 -11.99 -9.38 13.36
N GLN A 110 -11.11 -8.39 13.49
CA GLN A 110 -11.02 -7.58 14.72
C GLN A 110 -12.29 -6.77 15.01
N MET A 111 -12.94 -6.25 13.96
CA MET A 111 -14.22 -5.53 14.14
C MET A 111 -15.32 -6.46 14.64
N ASN A 112 -15.42 -7.68 14.09
CA ASN A 112 -16.42 -8.66 14.50
C ASN A 112 -16.16 -9.21 15.92
N GLU A 113 -14.91 -9.26 16.38
CA GLU A 113 -14.56 -9.68 17.74
C GLU A 113 -14.81 -8.60 18.81
N SER A 114 -15.05 -7.35 18.38
CA SER A 114 -15.25 -6.20 19.27
C SER A 114 -16.72 -5.87 19.57
N GLU A 115 -17.67 -6.65 19.03
CA GLU A 115 -19.12 -6.58 19.28
C GLU A 115 -19.57 -7.58 20.36
#